data_AF-A0A699SHT8-F1
#
_entry.id   AF-A0A699SHT8-F1
#
_cell.length_a   1.000
_cell.length_b   1.000
_cell.length_c   1.000
_cell.angle_alpha   90.00
_cell.angle_beta   90.00
_cell.angle_gamma   90.00
#
_symmetry.space_group_name_H-M   'P 1'
#
loop_
_entity.id
_entity.type
_entity.pdbx_description
1 polymer ?
#
loop_
_entity_poly.entity_id
_entity_poly.type
_entity_poly.pdbx_seq_one_letter_code
_entity_poly.pdbx_strand_id
1 'polypeptide(L)'
;LPPHLEYAFLGDNGKWPVIIAKDLSSKEKTDLINVLKTRKKAIDWKLTDIKGIDPEFCSHKILLEEDYSPKVQSQMRVNPKIHDVIKKVEKLLDDGLIYPISDSP
;
A
#
# COMPACT_ATOMS: atom_id res chain seq x y z
N LEU A 1 -5.64 -20.90 -0.02
CA LEU A 1 -5.82 -20.28 1.30
C LEU A 1 -5.60 -21.34 2.37
N PRO A 2 -5.13 -20.99 3.57
CA PRO A 2 -5.18 -21.89 4.72
C PRO A 2 -6.58 -22.50 4.90
N PRO A 3 -6.72 -23.73 5.41
CA PRO A 3 -8.00 -24.45 5.44
C PRO A 3 -9.14 -23.76 6.20
N HIS A 4 -8.78 -22.91 7.16
CA HIS A 4 -9.69 -22.13 8.01
C HIS A 4 -10.12 -20.80 7.38
N LEU A 5 -9.66 -20.48 6.17
CA LEU A 5 -9.98 -19.22 5.48
C LEU A 5 -10.68 -19.49 4.16
N GLU A 6 -11.62 -18.61 3.81
CA GLU A 6 -12.32 -18.61 2.52
C GLU A 6 -12.46 -17.20 1.94
N TYR A 7 -12.74 -17.14 0.64
CA TYR A 7 -13.04 -15.88 -0.03
C TYR A 7 -14.52 -15.52 0.14
N ALA A 8 -14.77 -14.25 0.42
CA ALA A 8 -16.06 -13.60 0.22
C ALA A 8 -15.87 -12.36 -0.67
N PHE A 9 -16.95 -11.86 -1.27
CA PHE A 9 -16.86 -10.78 -2.25
C PHE A 9 -17.79 -9.63 -1.86
N LEU A 10 -17.27 -8.40 -1.87
CA LEU A 10 -18.04 -7.21 -1.51
C LEU A 10 -18.72 -6.53 -2.71
N GLY A 11 -18.30 -6.86 -3.94
CA GLY A 11 -18.85 -6.34 -5.19
C GLY A 11 -19.48 -7.42 -6.07
N ASP A 12 -20.24 -6.99 -7.06
CA ASP A 12 -20.86 -7.90 -8.03
C ASP A 12 -19.81 -8.56 -8.92
N ASN A 13 -20.15 -9.72 -9.49
CA ASN A 13 -19.30 -10.48 -10.43
C ASN A 13 -17.90 -10.82 -9.87
N GLY A 14 -17.79 -11.14 -8.58
CA GLY A 14 -16.52 -11.57 -7.96
C GLY A 14 -15.50 -10.44 -7.74
N LYS A 15 -15.96 -9.19 -7.77
CA LYS A 15 -15.11 -8.02 -7.50
C LYS A 15 -14.93 -7.84 -5.98
N TRP A 16 -13.75 -7.35 -5.59
CA TRP A 16 -13.39 -6.91 -4.23
C TRP A 16 -13.38 -8.10 -3.25
N PRO A 17 -12.41 -9.03 -3.42
CA PRO A 17 -12.31 -10.23 -2.60
C PRO A 17 -11.81 -9.89 -1.20
N VAL A 18 -12.56 -10.30 -0.18
CA VAL A 18 -12.10 -10.33 1.22
C VAL A 18 -11.83 -11.77 1.62
N ILE A 19 -10.86 -11.97 2.52
CA ILE A 19 -10.59 -13.27 3.12
C ILE A 19 -11.22 -13.27 4.51
N ILE A 20 -12.07 -14.25 4.80
CA ILE A 20 -12.78 -14.39 6.07
C ILE A 20 -12.56 -15.79 6.65
N ALA A 21 -12.83 -15.95 7.95
CA ALA A 21 -12.82 -17.26 8.60
C ALA A 21 -13.95 -18.14 8.05
N LYS A 22 -13.61 -19.38 7.70
CA LYS A 22 -14.53 -20.36 7.09
C LYS A 22 -15.58 -20.86 8.09
N ASP A 23 -15.18 -20.91 9.34
CA ASP A 23 -15.85 -21.42 10.53
C ASP A 23 -16.91 -20.46 11.11
N LEU A 24 -17.09 -19.28 10.51
CA LEU A 24 -18.21 -18.38 10.81
C LEU A 24 -19.56 -19.01 10.44
N SER A 25 -20.59 -18.77 11.26
CA SER A 25 -21.97 -19.13 10.92
C SER A 25 -22.48 -18.29 9.74
N SER A 26 -23.50 -18.78 9.04
CA SER A 26 -24.09 -18.07 7.89
C SER A 26 -24.58 -16.65 8.25
N LYS A 27 -25.06 -16.46 9.50
CA LYS A 27 -25.49 -15.16 10.00
C LYS A 27 -24.30 -14.23 10.20
N GLU A 28 -23.26 -14.68 10.89
CA GLU A 28 -22.04 -13.89 11.12
C GLU A 28 -21.35 -13.49 9.81
N LYS A 29 -21.30 -14.40 8.82
CA LYS A 29 -20.77 -14.08 7.48
C LYS A 29 -21.55 -12.95 6.83
N THR A 30 -22.89 -13.02 6.89
CA THR A 30 -23.76 -12.00 6.29
C THR A 30 -23.59 -10.65 6.99
N ASP A 31 -23.58 -10.64 8.33
CA ASP A 31 -23.42 -9.43 9.13
C ASP A 31 -22.04 -8.79 8.89
N LEU A 32 -20.97 -9.60 8.86
CA LEU A 32 -19.62 -9.15 8.53
C LEU A 32 -19.54 -8.53 7.12
N ILE A 33 -20.07 -9.23 6.11
CA ILE A 33 -20.07 -8.72 4.72
C ILE A 33 -20.85 -7.40 4.62
N ASN A 34 -21.96 -7.25 5.34
CA ASN A 34 -22.74 -6.02 5.34
C ASN A 34 -21.97 -4.84 5.96
N VAL A 35 -21.26 -5.07 7.08
CA VAL A 35 -20.39 -4.07 7.69
C VAL A 35 -19.27 -3.66 6.73
N LEU A 36 -18.59 -4.63 6.11
CA LEU A 36 -17.52 -4.38 5.15
C LEU A 36 -18.01 -3.66 3.90
N LYS A 37 -19.20 -4.00 3.39
CA LYS A 37 -19.85 -3.28 2.28
C LYS A 37 -20.14 -1.82 2.62
N THR A 38 -20.55 -1.55 3.86
CA THR A 38 -20.84 -0.19 4.34
C THR A 38 -19.55 0.62 4.52
N ARG A 39 -18.45 -0.04 4.91
CA ARG A 39 -17.13 0.57 5.15
C ARG A 39 -16.12 0.36 4.02
N LYS A 40 -16.59 0.18 2.79
CA LYS A 40 -15.73 -0.04 1.60
C LYS A 40 -14.59 0.96 1.46
N LYS A 41 -14.83 2.23 1.80
CA LYS A 41 -13.84 3.32 1.72
C LYS A 41 -12.70 3.22 2.75
N ALA A 42 -12.86 2.39 3.78
CA ALA A 42 -11.82 2.16 4.78
C ALA A 42 -10.91 0.98 4.41
N ILE A 43 -11.19 0.29 3.30
CA ILE A 43 -10.38 -0.82 2.80
C ILE A 43 -9.70 -0.34 1.53
N ASP A 44 -8.38 -0.32 1.56
CA ASP A 44 -7.58 0.08 0.41
C ASP A 44 -7.32 -1.13 -0.50
N TRP A 45 -7.91 -1.12 -1.70
CA TRP A 45 -7.82 -2.21 -2.68
C TRP A 45 -6.65 -2.03 -3.64
N LYS A 46 -6.35 -0.76 -3.93
CA LYS A 46 -5.25 -0.31 -4.76
C LYS A 46 -4.36 0.62 -3.94
N LEU A 47 -3.13 0.78 -4.41
CA LEU A 47 -2.19 1.69 -3.79
C LEU A 47 -2.70 3.14 -3.81
N THR A 48 -3.41 3.53 -4.87
CA THR A 48 -4.13 4.81 -4.99
C THR A 48 -5.25 5.01 -3.96
N ASP A 49 -5.78 3.94 -3.38
CA ASP A 49 -6.84 4.04 -2.38
C ASP A 49 -6.27 4.41 -1.00
N ILE A 50 -4.99 4.05 -0.75
CA ILE A 50 -4.28 4.39 0.48
C ILE A 50 -4.10 5.91 0.54
N LYS A 51 -4.97 6.56 1.31
CA LYS A 51 -4.83 7.99 1.58
C LYS A 51 -3.66 8.18 2.54
N GLY A 52 -2.55 8.69 2.02
CA GLY A 52 -1.49 9.26 2.83
C GLY A 52 -2.00 10.43 3.68
N ILE A 53 -1.21 10.82 4.68
CA ILE A 53 -1.43 12.08 5.38
C ILE A 53 -1.03 13.19 4.42
N ASP A 54 -1.89 14.19 4.26
CA ASP A 54 -1.59 15.37 3.46
C ASP A 54 -0.32 16.05 4.01
N PRO A 55 0.74 16.24 3.20
CA PRO A 55 1.93 16.96 3.62
C PRO A 55 1.64 18.38 4.13
N GLU A 56 0.56 19.03 3.66
CA GLU A 56 0.10 20.32 4.19
C GLU A 56 -0.43 20.21 5.62
N PHE A 57 -1.00 19.05 5.97
CA PHE A 57 -1.54 18.80 7.30
C PHE A 57 -0.46 18.39 8.29
N CYS A 58 0.50 17.57 7.87
CA CYS A 58 1.60 17.14 8.70
C CYS A 58 2.84 16.80 7.87
N SER A 59 3.91 17.56 8.08
CA SER A 59 5.24 17.24 7.58
C SER A 59 6.14 16.79 8.72
N HIS A 60 6.90 15.73 8.53
CA HIS A 60 7.95 15.34 9.45
C HIS A 60 9.26 16.05 9.07
N LYS A 61 9.87 16.74 10.04
CA LYS A 61 11.22 17.30 9.90
C LYS A 61 12.21 16.38 10.61
N ILE A 62 13.09 15.75 9.83
CA ILE A 62 14.24 15.03 10.39
C ILE A 62 15.29 16.07 10.78
N LEU A 63 15.62 16.13 12.07
CA LEU A 63 16.69 17.00 12.55
C LEU A 63 18.03 16.30 12.32
N LEU A 64 19.00 17.05 11.78
CA LEU A 64 20.38 16.61 11.59
C LEU A 64 21.28 17.39 12.55
N GLU A 65 22.46 16.85 12.83
CA GLU A 65 23.50 17.56 13.58
C GLU A 65 23.91 18.85 12.85
N GLU A 66 24.27 19.91 13.59
CA GLU A 66 24.52 21.25 13.04
C GLU A 66 25.71 21.29 12.06
N ASP A 67 26.67 20.39 12.21
CA ASP A 67 27.87 20.25 11.39
C ASP A 67 27.74 19.16 10.31
N TYR A 68 26.56 18.56 10.13
CA TYR A 68 26.33 17.52 9.14
C TYR A 68 26.28 18.09 7.71
N SER A 69 27.03 17.45 6.81
CA SER A 69 27.00 17.75 5.37
C SER A 69 26.33 16.63 4.57
N PRO A 70 25.50 16.95 3.56
CA PRO A 70 24.93 15.94 2.67
C PRO A 70 26.01 15.09 2.00
N LYS A 71 25.80 13.78 1.92
CA LYS A 71 26.71 12.85 1.25
C LYS A 71 26.03 12.17 0.08
N VAL A 72 26.63 12.30 -1.10
CA VAL A 72 26.20 11.59 -2.31
C VAL A 72 26.97 10.28 -2.39
N GLN A 73 26.24 9.17 -2.46
CA GLN A 73 26.81 7.85 -2.67
C GLN A 73 26.58 7.42 -4.11
N SER A 74 27.61 6.84 -4.74
CA SER A 74 27.46 6.28 -6.09
C SER A 74 26.43 5.16 -6.10
N GLN A 75 25.54 5.16 -7.09
CA GLN A 75 24.55 4.11 -7.25
C GLN A 75 25.24 2.73 -7.39
N MET A 76 24.85 1.79 -6.54
CA MET A 76 25.36 0.43 -6.62
C MET A 76 24.83 -0.29 -7.85
N ARG A 77 25.67 -1.11 -8.50
CA ARG A 77 25.23 -1.96 -9.60
C ARG A 77 24.24 -3.00 -9.09
N VAL A 78 23.06 -3.04 -9.71
CA VAL A 78 22.04 -4.01 -9.37
C VAL A 78 22.22 -5.31 -10.17
N ASN A 79 22.01 -6.46 -9.51
CA ASN A 79 21.93 -7.75 -10.18
C ASN A 79 20.75 -7.77 -11.17
N PRO A 80 20.95 -8.11 -12.46
CA PRO A 80 19.88 -8.17 -13.45
C PRO A 80 18.69 -9.06 -13.04
N LYS A 81 18.93 -10.11 -12.23
CA LYS A 81 17.86 -11.03 -11.78
C LYS A 81 16.80 -10.35 -10.91
N ILE A 82 17.11 -9.21 -10.28
CA ILE A 82 16.15 -8.46 -9.44
C ILE A 82 15.58 -7.23 -10.16
N HIS A 83 15.90 -7.04 -11.44
CA HIS A 83 15.44 -5.90 -12.22
C HIS A 83 13.91 -5.83 -12.32
N ASP A 84 13.24 -6.98 -12.44
CA ASP A 84 11.77 -7.03 -12.48
C ASP A 84 11.12 -6.62 -11.15
N VAL A 85 11.84 -6.76 -10.04
CA VAL A 85 11.40 -6.24 -8.73
C VAL A 85 11.53 -4.73 -8.70
N ILE A 86 12.61 -4.17 -9.27
CA ILE A 86 12.84 -2.72 -9.33
C ILE A 86 11.83 -2.01 -10.21
N LYS A 87 11.34 -2.62 -11.29
CA LYS A 87 10.21 -2.07 -12.06
C LYS A 87 8.97 -1.78 -11.21
N LYS A 88 8.82 -2.39 -10.03
CA LYS A 88 7.72 -2.03 -9.11
C LYS A 88 7.86 -0.62 -8.54
N VAL A 89 9.06 -0.02 -8.55
CA VAL A 89 9.29 1.38 -8.14
C VAL A 89 8.58 2.35 -9.08
N GLU A 90 8.44 2.01 -10.38
CA GLU A 90 7.68 2.81 -11.36
C GLU A 90 6.22 2.98 -10.92
N LYS A 91 5.61 1.95 -10.34
CA LYS A 91 4.25 2.05 -9.80
C LYS A 91 4.15 3.04 -8.64
N LEU A 92 5.20 3.17 -7.82
CA LEU A 92 5.22 4.14 -6.72
C LEU A 92 5.32 5.58 -7.25
N LEU A 93 6.00 5.78 -8.39
CA LEU A 93 6.04 7.07 -9.09
C LEU A 93 4.68 7.39 -9.70
N ASP A 94 4.06 6.44 -10.41
CA ASP A 94 2.74 6.60 -11.03
C ASP A 94 1.65 6.91 -10.00
N ASP A 95 1.72 6.28 -8.83
CA ASP A 95 0.78 6.50 -7.72
C ASP A 95 1.13 7.75 -6.87
N GLY A 96 2.21 8.48 -7.20
CA GLY A 96 2.59 9.74 -6.55
C GLY A 96 3.15 9.60 -5.12
N LEU A 97 3.48 8.39 -4.67
CA LEU A 97 4.08 8.13 -3.36
C LEU A 97 5.54 8.57 -3.28
N ILE A 98 6.23 8.52 -4.41
CA ILE A 98 7.58 9.06 -4.59
C ILE A 98 7.59 10.00 -5.79
N TYR A 99 8.50 10.97 -5.78
CA TYR A 99 8.64 11.95 -6.85
C TYR A 99 10.13 12.20 -7.13
N PRO A 100 10.49 12.56 -8.38
CA PRO A 100 11.86 12.91 -8.71
C PRO A 100 12.27 14.21 -7.98
N ILE A 101 13.47 14.22 -7.43
CA ILE A 101 14.10 15.41 -6.85
C ILE A 101 15.23 15.86 -7.77
N SER A 102 15.33 17.17 -7.99
CA SER A 102 16.34 17.74 -8.91
C SER A 102 17.65 18.10 -8.20
N ASP A 103 17.61 18.31 -6.88
CA ASP A 103 18.68 18.95 -6.12
C ASP A 103 19.54 17.95 -5.34
N SER A 104 19.99 16.89 -6.01
CA SER A 104 21.10 16.08 -5.47
C SER A 104 22.40 16.68 -6.03
N PRO A 105 23.31 17.23 -5.19
CA PRO A 105 24.58 17.79 -5.66
C PRO A 105 25.47 16.78 -6.40
#